data_AF-A0A924SIL7-F1
#
_entry.id   AF-A0A924SIL7-F1
#
_cell.length_a   1.000
_cell.length_b   1.000
_cell.length_c   1.000
_cell.angle_alpha   90.00
_cell.angle_beta   90.00
_cell.angle_gamma   90.00
#
_symmetry.space_group_name_H-M   'P 1'
#
loop_
_entity.id
_entity.type
_entity.pdbx_description
1 polymer ?
#
loop_
_entity_poly.entity_id
_entity_poly.type
_entity_poly.pdbx_seq_one_letter_code
_entity_poly.pdbx_strand_id
1 'polypeptide(L)'
;AVLLPLGAVLLAGASPRRAALTVIVGLAVVAGLHLLRRRRSRREADLTATQVLEACESLASELLSGQPPGTVLERTASEWTFLRPVAEAFRVGAGVPAAWRGAAERPGAGDLRLVGAAWQVAHRTGAGLASTLDHVVADLRAARSTRRGVGGELASARATAKLVAALPVLALTMGSGAGGDPWGFLLGHPVGLACLGTGLAFALAGLAWIEALAREVDRV
;
A
#
# COMPACT_ATOMS: atom_id res chain seq x y z
N ALA A 1 9.19 20.75 6.85
CA ALA A 1 10.33 21.67 7.00
C ALA A 1 10.22 22.58 8.24
N VAL A 2 9.02 22.92 8.72
CA VAL A 2 8.81 23.88 9.84
C VAL A 2 9.02 23.30 11.26
N LEU A 3 9.17 21.99 11.43
CA LEU A 3 9.35 21.35 12.75
C LEU A 3 10.79 21.39 13.30
N LEU A 4 11.78 21.59 12.42
CA LEU A 4 13.20 21.65 12.80
C LEU A 4 13.58 22.88 13.62
N PRO A 5 13.15 24.13 13.29
CA PRO A 5 13.54 25.30 14.06
C PRO A 5 12.87 25.36 15.45
N LEU A 6 11.66 24.80 15.60
CA LEU A 6 10.96 24.78 16.89
C LEU A 6 11.62 23.82 17.90
N GLY A 7 12.15 22.69 17.41
CA GLY A 7 12.87 21.72 18.23
C GLY A 7 14.21 22.26 18.76
N ALA A 8 14.92 23.06 17.96
CA ALA A 8 16.19 23.66 18.35
C ALA A 8 16.04 24.74 19.44
N VAL A 9 14.95 25.52 19.40
CA VAL A 9 14.68 26.58 20.41
C VAL A 9 14.28 26.00 21.77
N LEU A 10 13.63 24.84 21.83
CA LEU A 10 13.34 24.14 23.08
C LEU A 10 14.57 23.47 23.72
N LEU A 11 15.60 23.15 22.92
CA LEU A 11 16.82 22.49 23.37
C LEU A 11 17.83 23.45 24.03
N ALA A 12 17.75 24.76 23.77
CA ALA A 12 18.72 25.75 24.24
C ALA A 12 18.71 26.00 25.77
N GLY A 13 17.74 25.46 26.51
CA GLY A 13 17.65 25.53 27.98
C GLY A 13 17.13 24.25 28.66
N ALA A 14 17.06 23.14 27.91
CA ALA A 14 16.52 21.89 28.41
C ALA A 14 17.60 21.02 29.05
N SER A 15 17.29 20.41 30.19
CA SER A 15 18.16 19.36 30.74
C SER A 15 18.38 18.25 29.70
N PRO A 16 19.56 17.60 29.64
CA PRO A 16 19.90 16.60 28.62
C PRO A 16 18.86 15.46 28.55
N ARG A 17 18.15 15.21 29.66
CA ARG A 17 17.01 14.29 29.73
C ARG A 17 15.82 14.72 28.86
N ARG A 18 15.40 15.99 28.96
CA ARG A 18 14.30 16.54 28.17
C ARG A 18 14.65 16.53 26.68
N ALA A 19 15.91 16.81 26.35
CA ALA A 19 16.43 16.70 24.99
C ALA A 19 16.35 15.27 24.43
N ALA A 20 16.77 14.27 25.20
CA ALA A 20 16.68 12.87 24.78
C ALA A 20 15.23 12.42 24.56
N LEU A 21 14.31 12.81 25.47
CA LEU A 21 12.89 12.50 25.34
C LEU A 21 12.26 13.12 24.08
N THR A 22 12.53 14.39 23.79
CA THR A 22 11.99 15.05 22.60
C THR A 22 12.50 14.41 21.31
N VAL A 23 13.76 13.96 21.28
CA VAL A 23 14.32 13.21 20.14
C VAL A 23 13.65 11.85 19.97
N ILE A 24 13.52 11.05 21.05
CA ILE A 24 12.89 9.72 20.98
C ILE A 24 11.43 9.85 20.49
N VAL A 25 10.65 10.76 21.09
CA VAL A 25 9.26 10.99 20.69
C VAL A 25 9.17 11.54 19.27
N GLY A 26 10.04 12.48 18.89
CA GLY A 26 10.10 13.03 17.54
C GLY A 26 10.35 11.95 16.49
N LEU A 27 11.33 11.07 16.71
CA LEU A 27 11.62 9.94 15.84
C LEU A 27 10.45 8.94 15.77
N ALA A 28 9.82 8.63 16.91
CA ALA A 28 8.63 7.78 16.98
C ALA A 28 7.50 8.31 16.08
N VAL A 29 7.20 9.61 16.22
CA VAL A 29 6.13 10.27 15.49
C VAL A 29 6.44 10.33 14.00
N VAL A 30 7.66 10.71 13.61
CA VAL A 30 8.07 10.77 12.19
C VAL A 30 8.00 9.38 11.55
N ALA A 31 8.53 8.35 12.21
CA ALA A 31 8.48 6.98 11.71
C ALA A 31 7.04 6.46 11.63
N GLY A 32 6.23 6.69 12.66
CA GLY A 32 4.81 6.34 12.68
C GLY A 32 4.02 7.01 11.55
N LEU A 33 4.18 8.32 11.36
CA LEU A 33 3.55 9.05 10.27
C LEU A 33 4.00 8.57 8.88
N HIS A 34 5.28 8.27 8.72
CA HIS A 34 5.80 7.73 7.46
C HIS A 34 5.21 6.35 7.14
N LEU A 35 5.10 5.46 8.13
CA LEU A 35 4.44 4.16 8.00
C LEU A 35 2.94 4.32 7.70
N LEU A 36 2.23 5.21 8.39
CA LEU A 36 0.82 5.50 8.13
C LEU A 36 0.57 6.04 6.72
N ARG A 37 1.41 6.96 6.25
CA ARG A 37 1.33 7.50 4.88
C ARG A 37 1.56 6.40 3.84
N ARG A 38 2.57 5.55 4.05
CA ARG A 38 2.83 4.38 3.19
C ARG A 38 1.64 3.42 3.18
N ARG A 39 1.05 3.14 4.33
CA ARG A 39 -0.15 2.29 4.44
C ARG A 39 -1.35 2.88 3.72
N ARG A 40 -1.60 4.19 3.85
CA ARG A 40 -2.69 4.87 3.13
C ARG A 40 -2.51 4.80 1.62
N SER A 41 -1.32 5.15 1.14
CA SER A 41 -1.00 5.08 -0.30
C SER A 41 -1.15 3.66 -0.86
N ARG A 42 -0.74 2.63 -0.10
CA ARG A 42 -0.97 1.23 -0.47
C ARG A 42 -2.45 0.88 -0.51
N ARG A 43 -3.22 1.30 0.49
CA ARG A 43 -4.67 1.04 0.54
C ARG A 43 -5.37 1.66 -0.66
N GLU A 44 -5.01 2.88 -1.04
CA GLU A 44 -5.51 3.55 -2.24
C GLU A 44 -5.11 2.82 -3.53
N ALA A 45 -3.86 2.33 -3.61
CA ALA A 45 -3.40 1.51 -4.72
C ALA A 45 -4.15 0.17 -4.80
N ASP A 46 -4.42 -0.49 -3.67
CA ASP A 46 -5.18 -1.75 -3.63
C ASP A 46 -6.62 -1.57 -4.10
N LEU A 47 -7.26 -0.47 -3.71
CA LEU A 47 -8.59 -0.09 -4.19
C LEU A 47 -8.57 0.17 -5.69
N THR A 48 -7.60 0.93 -6.18
CA THR A 48 -7.41 1.21 -7.61
C THR A 48 -7.20 -0.09 -8.40
N ALA A 49 -6.36 -1.00 -7.90
CA ALA A 49 -6.13 -2.29 -8.55
C ALA A 49 -7.39 -3.17 -8.61
N THR A 50 -8.28 -3.04 -7.62
CA THR A 50 -9.57 -3.74 -7.63
C THR A 50 -10.50 -3.16 -8.70
N GLN A 51 -10.63 -1.83 -8.75
CA GLN A 51 -11.40 -1.13 -9.79
C GLN A 51 -10.87 -1.41 -11.20
N VAL A 52 -9.53 -1.52 -11.35
CA VAL A 52 -8.89 -1.87 -12.61
C VAL A 52 -9.26 -3.28 -13.05
N LEU A 53 -9.21 -4.26 -12.15
CA LEU A 53 -9.63 -5.63 -12.47
C LEU A 53 -11.11 -5.68 -12.87
N GLU A 54 -12.00 -5.03 -12.11
CA GLU A 54 -13.44 -4.94 -12.42
C GLU A 54 -13.69 -4.32 -13.80
N ALA A 55 -12.99 -3.22 -14.13
CA ALA A 55 -13.10 -2.59 -15.44
C ALA A 55 -12.60 -3.52 -16.57
N CYS A 56 -11.52 -4.27 -16.34
CA CYS A 56 -11.01 -5.23 -17.33
C CYS A 56 -11.96 -6.42 -17.52
N GLU A 57 -12.58 -6.91 -16.45
CA GLU A 57 -13.61 -7.95 -16.49
C GLU A 57 -14.85 -7.49 -17.27
N SER A 58 -15.30 -6.25 -17.05
CA SER A 58 -16.36 -5.62 -17.85
C SER A 58 -15.98 -5.56 -19.34
N LEU A 59 -14.79 -5.05 -19.68
CA LEU A 59 -14.31 -4.98 -21.06
C LEU A 59 -14.28 -6.36 -21.73
N ALA A 60 -13.69 -7.37 -21.07
CA ALA A 60 -13.58 -8.72 -21.62
C ALA A 60 -14.95 -9.35 -21.87
N SER A 61 -15.85 -9.28 -20.88
CA SER A 61 -17.22 -9.82 -20.98
C SER A 61 -18.00 -9.18 -22.15
N GLU A 62 -17.93 -7.87 -22.29
CA GLU A 62 -18.62 -7.15 -23.36
C GLU A 62 -18.04 -7.49 -24.75
N LEU A 63 -16.72 -7.55 -24.88
CA LEU A 63 -16.06 -7.95 -26.12
C LEU A 63 -16.38 -9.40 -26.50
N LEU A 64 -16.45 -10.31 -25.52
CA LEU A 64 -16.85 -11.70 -25.73
C LEU A 64 -18.32 -11.81 -26.17
N SER A 65 -19.18 -10.90 -25.72
CA SER A 65 -20.56 -10.81 -26.19
C SER A 65 -20.70 -10.24 -27.63
N GLY A 66 -19.58 -9.95 -28.29
CA GLY A 66 -19.53 -9.48 -29.68
C GLY A 66 -19.69 -7.96 -29.84
N GLN A 67 -19.61 -7.20 -28.75
CA GLN A 67 -19.73 -5.75 -28.83
C GLN A 67 -18.49 -5.11 -29.50
N PRO A 68 -18.65 -4.05 -30.32
CA PRO A 68 -17.53 -3.36 -30.95
C PRO A 68 -16.59 -2.73 -29.90
N PRO A 69 -15.24 -2.83 -30.07
CA PRO A 69 -14.29 -2.32 -29.09
C PRO A 69 -14.41 -0.84 -28.76
N GLY A 70 -14.80 -0.01 -29.74
CA GLY A 70 -15.01 1.43 -29.51
C GLY A 70 -16.16 1.71 -28.56
N THR A 71 -17.31 1.08 -28.77
CA THR A 71 -18.51 1.24 -27.94
C THR A 71 -18.28 0.76 -26.51
N VAL A 72 -17.61 -0.39 -26.38
CA VAL A 72 -17.24 -0.97 -25.08
C VAL A 72 -16.29 -0.04 -24.34
N LEU A 73 -15.23 0.45 -24.99
CA LEU A 73 -14.29 1.39 -24.38
C LEU A 73 -14.95 2.70 -23.94
N GLU A 74 -15.83 3.28 -24.75
CA GLU A 74 -16.54 4.52 -24.39
C GLU A 74 -17.46 4.31 -23.18
N ARG A 75 -18.22 3.20 -23.16
CA ARG A 75 -19.10 2.85 -22.05
C ARG A 75 -18.31 2.62 -20.77
N THR A 76 -17.30 1.75 -20.81
CA THR A 76 -16.44 1.47 -19.66
C THR A 76 -15.70 2.75 -19.21
N ALA A 77 -15.26 3.63 -20.11
CA ALA A 77 -14.62 4.89 -19.71
C ALA A 77 -15.57 5.90 -19.02
N SER A 78 -16.89 5.77 -19.24
CA SER A 78 -17.90 6.58 -18.54
C SER A 78 -18.07 6.18 -17.08
N GLU A 79 -17.95 4.88 -16.79
CA GLU A 79 -18.01 4.31 -15.44
C GLU A 79 -16.65 4.42 -14.73
N TRP A 80 -15.57 4.05 -15.43
CA TRP A 80 -14.21 4.07 -14.93
C TRP A 80 -13.38 5.14 -15.61
N THR A 81 -13.42 6.35 -15.05
CA THR A 81 -12.82 7.57 -15.65
C THR A 81 -11.32 7.47 -15.97
N PHE A 82 -10.57 6.55 -15.34
CA PHE A 82 -9.16 6.31 -15.64
C PHE A 82 -8.92 5.72 -17.03
N LEU A 83 -9.96 5.17 -17.69
CA LEU A 83 -9.90 4.64 -19.04
C LEU A 83 -10.25 5.66 -20.13
N ARG A 84 -10.70 6.87 -19.76
CA ARG A 84 -11.00 7.94 -20.74
C ARG A 84 -9.86 8.22 -21.73
N PRO A 85 -8.57 8.28 -21.32
CA PRO A 85 -7.48 8.46 -22.26
C PRO A 85 -7.36 7.33 -23.29
N VAL A 86 -7.72 6.10 -22.91
CA VAL A 86 -7.69 4.92 -23.78
C VAL A 86 -8.83 4.96 -24.78
N ALA A 87 -10.05 5.24 -24.32
CA ALA A 87 -11.22 5.39 -25.19
C ALA A 87 -11.00 6.51 -26.21
N GLU A 88 -10.47 7.65 -25.77
CA GLU A 88 -10.13 8.77 -26.65
C GLU A 88 -9.05 8.40 -27.67
N ALA A 89 -7.99 7.71 -27.25
CA ALA A 89 -6.96 7.25 -28.16
C ALA A 89 -7.52 6.28 -29.22
N PHE A 90 -8.45 5.40 -28.85
CA PHE A 90 -9.13 4.51 -29.79
C PHE A 90 -10.00 5.30 -30.77
N ARG A 91 -10.80 6.24 -30.27
CA ARG A 91 -11.73 7.08 -31.08
C ARG A 91 -11.02 7.89 -32.15
N VAL A 92 -9.84 8.44 -31.83
CA VAL A 92 -9.06 9.29 -32.75
C VAL A 92 -8.08 8.46 -33.60
N GLY A 93 -8.01 7.13 -33.40
CA GLY A 93 -7.05 6.26 -34.10
C GLY A 93 -5.60 6.51 -33.68
N ALA A 94 -5.38 7.08 -32.49
CA ALA A 94 -4.07 7.29 -31.90
C ALA A 94 -3.52 5.99 -31.27
N GLY A 95 -2.30 6.04 -30.73
CA GLY A 95 -1.63 4.88 -30.16
C GLY A 95 -2.30 4.32 -28.90
N VAL A 96 -3.31 3.45 -29.06
CA VAL A 96 -4.03 2.75 -27.97
C VAL A 96 -3.08 2.05 -26.99
N PRO A 97 -2.00 1.34 -27.41
CA PRO A 97 -1.05 0.74 -26.47
C PRO A 97 -0.27 1.76 -25.62
N ALA A 98 -0.07 2.99 -26.12
CA ALA A 98 0.56 4.06 -25.34
C ALA A 98 -0.41 4.62 -24.31
N ALA A 99 -1.69 4.78 -24.65
CA ALA A 99 -2.72 5.22 -23.71
C ALA A 99 -2.91 4.23 -22.55
N TRP A 100 -2.90 2.92 -22.83
CA TRP A 100 -2.90 1.89 -21.78
C TRP A 100 -1.70 2.00 -20.84
N ARG A 101 -0.49 2.22 -21.38
CA ARG A 101 0.72 2.43 -20.56
C ARG A 101 0.62 3.68 -19.69
N GLY A 102 0.07 4.77 -20.21
CA GLY A 102 -0.17 6.00 -19.44
C GLY A 102 -1.21 5.79 -18.33
N ALA A 103 -2.31 5.11 -18.62
CA ALA A 103 -3.30 4.75 -17.60
C ALA A 103 -2.70 3.87 -16.49
N ALA A 104 -1.73 3.02 -16.84
CA ALA A 104 -1.02 2.16 -15.90
C ALA A 104 -0.01 2.85 -14.98
N GLU A 105 0.27 4.15 -15.18
CA GLU A 105 1.16 4.92 -14.29
C GLU A 105 0.50 5.27 -12.96
N ARG A 106 -0.85 5.19 -12.89
CA ARG A 106 -1.55 5.38 -11.62
C ARG A 106 -1.15 4.31 -10.60
N PRO A 107 -0.94 4.68 -9.33
CA PRO A 107 -0.70 3.70 -8.27
C PRO A 107 -1.80 2.64 -8.22
N GLY A 108 -1.43 1.37 -8.35
CA GLY A 108 -2.38 0.25 -8.39
C GLY A 108 -2.92 -0.11 -9.78
N ALA A 109 -2.61 0.65 -10.83
CA ALA A 109 -3.10 0.38 -12.19
C ALA A 109 -2.12 -0.39 -13.08
N GLY A 110 -1.07 -1.01 -12.50
CA GLY A 110 0.01 -1.66 -13.24
C GLY A 110 -0.46 -2.76 -14.22
N ASP A 111 -1.53 -3.47 -13.86
CA ASP A 111 -2.13 -4.55 -14.65
C ASP A 111 -2.61 -4.09 -16.04
N LEU A 112 -2.92 -2.80 -16.20
CA LEU A 112 -3.28 -2.20 -17.49
C LEU A 112 -2.17 -2.29 -18.54
N ARG A 113 -0.91 -2.50 -18.13
CA ARG A 113 0.20 -2.77 -19.06
C ARG A 113 0.01 -4.10 -19.79
N LEU A 114 -0.46 -5.12 -19.08
CA LEU A 114 -0.72 -6.45 -19.66
C LEU A 114 -1.91 -6.38 -20.62
N VAL A 115 -2.95 -5.64 -20.25
CA VAL A 115 -4.11 -5.34 -21.12
C VAL A 115 -3.67 -4.62 -22.40
N GLY A 116 -2.84 -3.58 -22.27
CA GLY A 116 -2.30 -2.86 -23.43
C GLY A 116 -1.41 -3.74 -24.33
N ALA A 117 -0.64 -4.65 -23.74
CA ALA A 117 0.17 -5.62 -24.47
C ALA A 117 -0.70 -6.64 -25.22
N ALA A 118 -1.73 -7.19 -24.57
CA ALA A 118 -2.72 -8.07 -25.20
C ALA A 118 -3.41 -7.39 -26.38
N TRP A 119 -3.80 -6.13 -26.22
CA TRP A 119 -4.38 -5.32 -27.29
C TRP A 119 -3.42 -5.19 -28.48
N GLN A 120 -2.16 -4.88 -28.22
CA GLN A 120 -1.13 -4.74 -29.26
C GLN A 120 -0.82 -6.06 -29.95
N VAL A 121 -0.85 -7.19 -29.23
CA VAL A 121 -0.67 -8.53 -29.80
C VAL A 121 -1.85 -8.87 -30.71
N ALA A 122 -3.09 -8.77 -30.21
CA ALA A 122 -4.31 -9.03 -30.97
C ALA A 122 -4.36 -8.21 -32.28
N HIS A 123 -4.02 -6.92 -32.21
CA HIS A 123 -4.01 -6.06 -33.38
C HIS A 123 -2.93 -6.44 -34.42
N ARG A 124 -1.74 -6.90 -33.98
CA ARG A 124 -0.65 -7.27 -34.88
C ARG A 124 -0.80 -8.67 -35.48
N THR A 125 -1.34 -9.61 -34.73
CA THR A 125 -1.46 -11.02 -35.16
C THR A 125 -2.80 -11.33 -35.79
N GLY A 126 -3.79 -10.42 -35.66
CA GLY A 126 -5.18 -10.69 -36.04
C GLY A 126 -5.87 -11.67 -35.10
N ALA A 127 -5.24 -12.06 -33.98
CA ALA A 127 -5.87 -12.87 -32.95
C ALA A 127 -7.07 -12.10 -32.36
N GLY A 128 -8.13 -12.83 -32.02
CA GLY A 128 -9.33 -12.24 -31.44
C GLY A 128 -9.00 -11.43 -30.18
N LEU A 129 -9.30 -10.14 -30.20
CA LEU A 129 -9.07 -9.25 -29.05
C LEU A 129 -9.83 -9.74 -27.83
N ALA A 130 -11.08 -10.19 -28.01
CA ALA A 130 -11.94 -10.68 -26.94
C ALA A 130 -11.31 -11.88 -26.21
N SER A 131 -10.86 -12.91 -26.93
CA SER A 131 -10.26 -14.10 -26.33
C SER A 131 -8.89 -13.81 -25.72
N THR A 132 -8.09 -12.96 -26.36
CA THR A 132 -6.77 -12.58 -25.82
C THR A 132 -6.93 -11.80 -24.51
N LEU A 133 -7.89 -10.88 -24.45
CA LEU A 133 -8.16 -10.09 -23.25
C LEU A 133 -8.76 -10.96 -22.13
N ASP A 134 -9.66 -11.88 -22.46
CA ASP A 134 -10.26 -12.81 -21.49
C ASP A 134 -9.20 -13.66 -20.78
N HIS A 135 -8.22 -14.20 -21.52
CA HIS A 135 -7.10 -14.92 -20.93
C HIS A 135 -6.28 -14.04 -19.97
N VAL A 136 -5.95 -12.80 -20.37
CA VAL A 136 -5.23 -11.88 -19.49
C VAL A 136 -6.05 -11.55 -18.23
N VAL A 137 -7.35 -11.33 -18.36
CA VAL A 137 -8.23 -11.07 -17.22
C VAL A 137 -8.31 -12.29 -16.28
N ALA A 138 -8.37 -13.51 -16.84
CA ALA A 138 -8.33 -14.74 -16.07
C ALA A 138 -7.01 -14.87 -15.28
N ASP A 139 -5.88 -14.57 -15.91
CA ASP A 139 -4.56 -14.56 -15.26
C ASP A 139 -4.50 -13.52 -14.13
N LEU A 140 -5.00 -12.31 -14.38
CA LEU A 140 -5.08 -11.25 -13.36
C LEU A 140 -5.95 -11.68 -12.17
N ARG A 141 -7.10 -12.31 -12.44
CA ARG A 141 -7.99 -12.84 -11.40
C ARG A 141 -7.31 -13.93 -10.58
N ALA A 142 -6.59 -14.86 -11.23
CA ALA A 142 -5.86 -15.93 -10.57
C ALA A 142 -4.69 -15.41 -9.71
N ALA A 143 -3.95 -14.41 -10.20
CA ALA A 143 -2.92 -13.74 -9.43
C ALA A 143 -3.52 -13.06 -8.18
N ARG A 144 -4.67 -12.40 -8.34
CA ARG A 144 -5.36 -11.72 -7.23
C ARG A 144 -5.91 -12.71 -6.20
N SER A 145 -6.48 -13.84 -6.60
CA SER A 145 -6.99 -14.86 -5.69
C SER A 145 -5.85 -15.48 -4.86
N THR A 146 -4.73 -15.78 -5.50
CA THR A 146 -3.51 -16.28 -4.86
C THR A 146 -3.01 -15.30 -3.79
N ARG A 147 -2.93 -14.00 -4.12
CA ARG A 147 -2.54 -12.95 -3.15
C ARG A 147 -3.47 -12.85 -1.96
N ARG A 148 -4.80 -12.94 -2.18
CA ARG A 148 -5.79 -12.95 -1.09
C ARG A 148 -5.63 -14.18 -0.19
N GLY A 149 -5.35 -15.35 -0.76
CA GLY A 149 -5.09 -16.59 -0.01
C GLY A 149 -3.91 -16.45 0.94
N VAL A 150 -2.74 -16.01 0.43
CA VAL A 150 -1.54 -15.75 1.24
C VAL A 150 -1.80 -14.70 2.32
N GLY A 151 -2.60 -13.68 2.01
CA GLY A 151 -3.01 -12.67 2.98
C GLY A 151 -3.80 -13.23 4.18
N GLY A 152 -4.63 -14.24 3.94
CA GLY A 152 -5.44 -14.92 4.96
C GLY A 152 -4.60 -15.68 5.98
N GLU A 153 -3.62 -16.44 5.53
CA GLU A 153 -2.70 -17.18 6.42
C GLU A 153 -1.87 -16.23 7.30
N LEU A 154 -1.39 -15.14 6.71
CA LEU A 154 -0.65 -14.11 7.43
C LEU A 154 -1.51 -13.32 8.43
N ALA A 155 -2.84 -13.34 8.30
CA ALA A 155 -3.72 -12.63 9.23
C ALA A 155 -3.64 -13.23 10.65
N SER A 156 -3.57 -14.56 10.76
CA SER A 156 -3.40 -15.27 12.03
C SER A 156 -2.04 -14.95 12.66
N ALA A 157 -0.95 -15.06 11.89
CA ALA A 157 0.39 -14.70 12.36
C ALA A 157 0.48 -13.23 12.84
N ARG A 158 -0.17 -12.30 12.12
CA ARG A 158 -0.23 -10.89 12.51
C ARG A 158 -1.06 -10.66 13.78
N ALA A 159 -2.13 -11.43 14.01
CA ALA A 159 -2.93 -11.32 15.23
C ALA A 159 -2.11 -11.71 16.46
N THR A 160 -1.38 -12.83 16.41
CA THR A 160 -0.48 -13.26 17.49
C THR A 160 0.65 -12.25 17.73
N ALA A 161 1.27 -11.75 16.67
CA ALA A 161 2.31 -10.73 16.79
C ALA A 161 1.79 -9.45 17.48
N LYS A 162 0.56 -9.02 17.17
CA LYS A 162 -0.07 -7.87 17.84
C LYS A 162 -0.34 -8.14 19.31
N LEU A 163 -0.78 -9.34 19.68
CA LEU A 163 -1.00 -9.73 21.08
C LEU A 163 0.31 -9.69 21.87
N VAL A 164 1.37 -10.29 21.34
CA VAL A 164 2.71 -10.27 21.96
C VAL A 164 3.25 -8.85 22.07
N ALA A 165 3.04 -8.01 21.06
CA ALA A 165 3.46 -6.61 21.08
C ALA A 165 2.67 -5.74 22.08
N ALA A 166 1.45 -6.13 22.45
CA ALA A 166 0.65 -5.44 23.46
C ALA A 166 1.05 -5.81 24.90
N LEU A 167 1.70 -6.97 25.08
CA LEU A 167 2.05 -7.54 26.38
C LEU A 167 2.96 -6.63 27.23
N PRO A 168 4.00 -5.96 26.67
CA PRO A 168 4.83 -5.02 27.44
C PRO A 168 4.03 -3.82 27.98
N VAL A 169 3.06 -3.33 27.20
CA VAL A 169 2.20 -2.21 27.63
C VAL A 169 1.32 -2.67 28.80
N LEU A 170 0.76 -3.87 28.70
CA LEU A 170 -0.04 -4.47 29.78
C LEU A 170 0.81 -4.70 31.04
N ALA A 171 2.06 -5.17 30.88
CA ALA A 171 2.97 -5.39 32.00
C ALA A 171 3.33 -4.07 32.71
N LEU A 172 3.56 -2.99 31.96
CA LEU A 172 3.84 -1.67 32.52
C LEU A 172 2.64 -1.09 33.28
N THR A 173 1.42 -1.25 32.77
CA THR A 173 0.21 -0.75 33.43
C THR A 173 -0.11 -1.56 34.71
N MET A 174 0.02 -2.88 34.67
CA MET A 174 -0.15 -3.72 35.87
C MET A 174 0.91 -3.42 36.93
N GLY A 175 2.18 -3.24 36.52
CA GLY A 175 3.27 -2.88 37.43
C GLY A 175 3.07 -1.54 38.13
N SER A 176 2.44 -0.56 37.48
CA SER A 176 2.08 0.72 38.10
C SER A 176 0.97 0.61 39.15
N GLY A 177 0.04 -0.34 39.00
CA GLY A 177 -1.01 -0.60 39.99
C GLY A 177 -0.52 -1.36 41.23
N ALA A 178 0.58 -2.10 41.11
CA ALA A 178 1.17 -2.89 42.20
C ALA A 178 2.12 -2.10 43.12
N GLY A 179 2.18 -0.77 42.98
CA GLY A 179 2.99 0.12 43.83
C GLY A 179 4.40 0.44 43.32
N GLY A 180 4.77 -0.03 42.11
CA GLY A 180 5.99 0.40 41.43
C GLY A 180 5.80 1.71 40.65
N ASP A 181 6.90 2.43 40.37
CA ASP A 181 6.92 3.59 39.47
C ASP A 181 7.73 3.32 38.18
N PRO A 182 7.27 2.41 37.30
CA PRO A 182 7.96 2.09 36.06
C PRO A 182 8.01 3.29 35.09
N TRP A 183 7.02 4.18 35.14
CA TRP A 183 6.99 5.39 34.31
C TRP A 183 8.03 6.41 34.76
N GLY A 184 8.18 6.63 36.06
CA GLY A 184 9.24 7.47 36.62
C GLY A 184 10.64 6.91 36.35
N PHE A 185 10.82 5.58 36.36
CA PHE A 185 12.09 4.97 35.93
C PHE A 185 12.37 5.19 34.45
N LEU A 186 11.40 4.90 33.57
CA LEU A 186 11.53 5.04 32.11
C LEU A 186 11.80 6.48 31.66
N LEU A 187 11.09 7.44 32.24
CA LEU A 187 11.17 8.86 31.86
C LEU A 187 12.20 9.65 32.69
N GLY A 188 12.55 9.13 33.87
CA GLY A 188 13.40 9.80 34.84
C GLY A 188 14.87 9.41 34.79
N HIS A 189 15.20 8.18 34.34
CA HIS A 189 16.55 7.63 34.40
C HIS A 189 17.17 7.44 32.99
N PRO A 190 18.47 7.72 32.78
CA PRO A 190 19.12 7.52 31.47
C PRO A 190 19.02 6.08 30.95
N VAL A 191 19.13 5.09 31.84
CA VAL A 191 18.93 3.66 31.49
C VAL A 191 17.49 3.40 31.03
N GLY A 192 16.50 4.06 31.66
CA GLY A 192 15.10 3.99 31.25
C GLY A 192 14.87 4.55 29.85
N LEU A 193 15.49 5.70 29.53
CA LEU A 193 15.42 6.29 28.19
C LEU A 193 16.09 5.42 27.12
N ALA A 194 17.23 4.79 27.44
CA ALA A 194 17.87 3.83 26.54
C ALA A 194 16.95 2.63 26.27
N CYS A 195 16.31 2.07 27.31
CA CYS A 195 15.34 0.99 27.18
C CYS A 195 14.14 1.40 26.31
N LEU A 196 13.57 2.59 26.55
CA LEU A 196 12.45 3.13 25.78
C LEU A 196 12.82 3.30 24.30
N GLY A 197 13.97 3.92 24.02
CA GLY A 197 14.45 4.11 22.65
C GLY A 197 14.69 2.79 21.93
N THR A 198 15.28 1.81 22.60
CA THR A 198 15.55 0.48 22.04
C THR A 198 14.25 -0.28 21.77
N GLY A 199 13.29 -0.25 22.70
CA GLY A 199 11.99 -0.90 22.52
C GLY A 199 11.19 -0.28 21.36
N LEU A 200 11.21 1.04 21.24
CA LEU A 200 10.59 1.75 20.12
C LEU A 200 11.28 1.40 18.79
N ALA A 201 12.61 1.33 18.78
CA ALA A 201 13.37 0.94 17.59
C ALA A 201 12.99 -0.47 17.13
N PHE A 202 12.89 -1.44 18.04
CA PHE A 202 12.45 -2.79 17.72
C PHE A 202 10.99 -2.82 17.22
N ALA A 203 10.09 -2.06 17.83
CA ALA A 203 8.69 -1.98 17.38
C ALA A 203 8.58 -1.42 15.97
N LEU A 204 9.31 -0.34 15.67
CA LEU A 204 9.37 0.26 14.34
C LEU A 204 10.03 -0.66 13.31
N ALA A 205 11.11 -1.35 13.68
CA ALA A 205 11.77 -2.34 12.84
C ALA A 205 10.84 -3.51 12.52
N GLY A 206 10.10 -4.03 13.52
CA GLY A 206 9.11 -5.07 13.32
C GLY A 206 7.97 -4.65 12.39
N LEU A 207 7.46 -3.43 12.55
CA LEU A 207 6.47 -2.88 11.62
C LEU A 207 7.02 -2.74 10.19
N ALA A 208 8.24 -2.23 10.05
CA ALA A 208 8.91 -2.10 8.76
C ALA A 208 9.16 -3.46 8.10
N TRP A 209 9.48 -4.49 8.89
CA TRP A 209 9.69 -5.86 8.43
C TRP A 209 8.39 -6.49 7.93
N ILE A 210 7.29 -6.40 8.69
CA ILE A 210 5.96 -6.87 8.26
C ILE A 210 5.57 -6.20 6.94
N GLU A 211 5.85 -4.90 6.84
CA GLU A 211 5.53 -4.09 5.67
C GLU A 211 6.48 -4.34 4.48
N ALA A 212 7.66 -4.93 4.72
CA ALA A 212 8.58 -5.43 3.72
C ALA A 212 8.17 -6.81 3.21
N LEU A 213 7.84 -7.74 4.11
CA LEU A 213 7.31 -9.06 3.75
C LEU A 213 6.05 -8.95 2.89
N ALA A 214 5.15 -8.03 3.24
CA ALA A 214 3.96 -7.76 2.43
C ALA A 214 4.31 -7.31 1.00
N ARG A 215 5.41 -6.57 0.78
CA ARG A 215 5.83 -6.15 -0.56
C ARG A 215 6.40 -7.28 -1.40
N GLU A 216 7.08 -8.23 -0.77
CA GLU A 216 7.71 -9.33 -1.51
C GLU A 216 6.65 -10.27 -2.09
N VAL A 217 5.58 -10.52 -1.32
CA VAL A 217 4.38 -11.22 -1.82
C VAL A 217 3.74 -10.48 -2.99
N ASP A 218 3.88 -9.16 -3.07
CA ASP A 218 3.34 -8.37 -4.18
C ASP A 218 4.20 -8.37 -5.46
N ARG A 219 5.41 -8.93 -5.43
CA ARG A 219 6.31 -9.00 -6.60
C ARG A 219 6.29 -10.34 -7.33
N VAL A 220 5.84 -11.40 -6.65
CA VAL A 220 5.62 -12.73 -7.22
C VAL A 220 4.25 -12.80 -7.87
#